data_AF-A0A2S7P498-F1
#
_entry.id   AF-A0A2S7P498-F1
#
_cell.length_a   1.000
_cell.length_b   1.000
_cell.length_c   1.000
_cell.angle_alpha   90.00
_cell.angle_beta   90.00
_cell.angle_gamma   90.00
#
_symmetry.space_group_name_H-M   'P 1'
#
loop_
_entity.id
_entity.type
_entity.pdbx_description
1 polymer ?
#
loop_
_entity_poly.entity_id
_entity_poly.type
_entity_poly.pdbx_seq_one_letter_code
_entity_poly.pdbx_strand_id
1 'polypeptide(L)'
;MASDYNPLVDIKTLAPPDGDPIVYLNFLRKIFIADKPPPDLRRQLLEKFDEILQSNELANILGWEALPILLEVADSESCLSTIARLGNPRECILGVLEELQKLELEGIEDDWQEEETTADGPAKTREPNDIDQFCTLLNLLSILHPRLKTKHPSRFLGSTIIAIINAYQPSHRATIAVGKFVHAVSGKKRPTLPGRKSSLSITNVMRPDLDTSLPTAPDPEAQEEDKLESAIQKKLLQGLVTAMLDFYISEFPLEWAGRLLESFDPKRVVAGRTTLAEAFQTKPDFQIRDTVVGQLVVSTIFYTSF
;
A
#
# COMPACT_ATOMS: atom_id res chain seq x y z
N MET A 1 -28.68 -33.98 17.58
CA MET A 1 -27.82 -34.22 16.40
C MET A 1 -26.96 -32.99 16.24
N ALA A 2 -25.75 -33.00 16.81
CA ALA A 2 -24.79 -31.94 16.54
C ALA A 2 -24.42 -32.08 15.06
N SER A 3 -24.74 -31.10 14.23
CA SER A 3 -24.13 -31.05 12.90
C SER A 3 -22.63 -31.03 13.12
N ASP A 4 -21.92 -31.91 12.45
CA ASP A 4 -20.48 -32.08 12.54
C ASP A 4 -19.82 -30.80 12.00
N TYR A 5 -19.66 -29.80 12.87
CA TYR A 5 -19.14 -28.48 12.52
C TYR A 5 -17.67 -28.63 12.13
N ASN A 6 -17.40 -28.49 10.83
CA ASN A 6 -16.06 -28.61 10.30
C ASN A 6 -15.79 -27.39 9.41
N PRO A 7 -15.08 -26.36 9.93
CA PRO A 7 -14.93 -25.09 9.23
C PRO A 7 -14.23 -25.24 7.87
N LEU A 8 -13.39 -26.26 7.68
CA LEU A 8 -12.70 -26.53 6.41
C LEU A 8 -13.63 -27.11 5.33
N VAL A 9 -14.69 -27.80 5.74
CA VAL A 9 -15.73 -28.29 4.84
C VAL A 9 -16.75 -27.19 4.61
N ASP A 10 -17.19 -26.55 5.70
CA ASP A 10 -18.23 -25.52 5.70
C ASP A 10 -17.86 -24.30 4.87
N ILE A 11 -16.57 -23.90 4.84
CA ILE A 11 -16.10 -22.79 4.01
C ILE A 11 -16.31 -23.02 2.52
N LYS A 12 -16.35 -24.27 2.05
CA LYS A 12 -16.64 -24.59 0.65
C LYS A 12 -18.13 -24.80 0.41
N THR A 13 -18.82 -25.50 1.30
CA THR A 13 -20.23 -25.88 1.11
C THR A 13 -21.18 -24.72 1.30
N LEU A 14 -20.82 -23.71 2.11
CA LEU A 14 -21.62 -22.50 2.32
C LEU A 14 -21.31 -21.40 1.32
N ALA A 15 -20.27 -21.56 0.48
CA ALA A 15 -19.92 -20.55 -0.51
C ALA A 15 -21.02 -20.42 -1.57
N PRO A 16 -21.27 -19.20 -2.11
CA PRO A 16 -22.12 -19.04 -3.28
C PRO A 16 -21.59 -19.86 -4.47
N PRO A 17 -22.47 -20.35 -5.38
CA PRO A 17 -23.89 -20.03 -5.50
C PRO A 17 -24.82 -20.87 -4.60
N ASP A 18 -24.31 -21.90 -3.92
CA ASP A 18 -25.14 -22.81 -3.13
C ASP A 18 -25.64 -22.18 -1.83
N GLY A 19 -24.85 -21.26 -1.25
CA GLY A 19 -25.21 -20.45 -0.08
C GLY A 19 -25.56 -19.00 -0.39
N ASP A 20 -26.16 -18.32 0.59
CA ASP A 20 -26.42 -16.88 0.55
C ASP A 20 -25.13 -16.08 0.87
N PRO A 21 -24.76 -15.06 0.07
CA PRO A 21 -23.53 -14.27 0.28
C PRO A 21 -23.42 -13.63 1.67
N ILE A 22 -24.52 -13.09 2.22
CA ILE A 22 -24.53 -12.42 3.53
C ILE A 22 -24.32 -13.45 4.64
N VAL A 23 -25.00 -14.59 4.53
CA VAL A 23 -24.79 -15.71 5.48
C VAL A 23 -23.35 -16.21 5.42
N TYR A 24 -22.77 -16.31 4.22
CA TYR A 24 -21.40 -16.74 4.03
C TYR A 24 -20.39 -15.74 4.64
N LEU A 25 -20.57 -14.44 4.44
CA LEU A 25 -19.70 -13.42 5.05
C LEU A 25 -19.81 -13.38 6.58
N ASN A 26 -21.00 -13.60 7.13
CA ASN A 26 -21.19 -13.77 8.57
C ASN A 26 -20.47 -15.02 9.08
N PHE A 27 -20.49 -16.11 8.31
CA PHE A 27 -19.70 -17.29 8.60
C PHE A 27 -18.20 -16.98 8.59
N LEU A 28 -17.69 -16.28 7.57
CA LEU A 28 -16.28 -15.85 7.50
C LEU A 28 -15.89 -14.99 8.71
N ARG A 29 -16.70 -14.01 9.07
CA ARG A 29 -16.47 -13.15 10.25
C ARG A 29 -16.44 -13.99 11.53
N LYS A 30 -17.35 -14.96 11.68
CA LYS A 30 -17.35 -15.88 12.82
C LYS A 30 -16.05 -16.69 12.86
N ILE A 31 -15.70 -17.38 11.79
CA ILE A 31 -14.55 -18.29 11.80
C ILE A 31 -13.21 -17.56 11.95
N PHE A 32 -13.05 -16.38 11.36
CA PHE A 32 -11.76 -15.70 11.37
C PHE A 32 -11.61 -14.74 12.55
N ILE A 33 -12.67 -14.02 12.93
CA ILE A 33 -12.61 -12.96 13.93
C ILE A 33 -13.08 -13.44 15.31
N ALA A 34 -14.22 -14.14 15.37
CA ALA A 34 -14.78 -14.58 16.65
C ALA A 34 -14.09 -15.83 17.18
N ASP A 35 -13.91 -16.85 16.33
CA ASP A 35 -13.38 -18.15 16.74
C ASP A 35 -11.84 -18.17 16.84
N LYS A 36 -11.15 -17.20 16.20
CA LYS A 36 -9.68 -17.00 16.22
C LYS A 36 -8.88 -18.31 16.11
N PRO A 37 -8.94 -19.01 14.97
CA PRO A 37 -8.38 -20.33 14.81
C PRO A 37 -6.86 -20.33 14.99
N PRO A 38 -6.27 -21.46 15.42
CA PRO A 38 -4.82 -21.59 15.50
C PRO A 38 -4.16 -21.38 14.13
N PRO A 39 -2.89 -20.94 14.07
CA PRO A 39 -2.23 -20.54 12.82
C PRO A 39 -2.31 -21.57 11.69
N ASP A 40 -2.16 -22.86 12.01
CA ASP A 40 -2.20 -23.94 11.01
C ASP A 40 -3.60 -24.12 10.39
N LEU A 41 -4.66 -23.95 11.19
CA LEU A 41 -6.03 -24.01 10.70
C LEU A 41 -6.40 -22.73 9.95
N ARG A 42 -5.97 -21.56 10.46
CA ARG A 42 -6.16 -20.28 9.79
C ARG A 42 -5.57 -20.29 8.38
N ARG A 43 -4.33 -20.78 8.23
CA ARG A 43 -3.66 -20.90 6.93
C ARG A 43 -4.47 -21.77 5.96
N GLN A 44 -4.92 -22.94 6.39
CA GLN A 44 -5.74 -23.82 5.55
C GLN A 44 -7.08 -23.18 5.16
N LEU A 45 -7.74 -22.45 6.08
CA LEU A 45 -8.97 -21.72 5.79
C LEU A 45 -8.73 -20.59 4.77
N LEU A 46 -7.65 -19.82 4.93
CA LEU A 46 -7.26 -18.77 3.98
C LEU A 46 -6.93 -19.36 2.60
N GLU A 47 -6.20 -20.46 2.53
CA GLU A 47 -5.95 -21.18 1.27
C GLU A 47 -7.26 -21.61 0.60
N LYS A 48 -8.22 -22.17 1.36
CA LYS A 48 -9.53 -22.55 0.82
C LYS A 48 -10.35 -21.35 0.38
N PHE A 49 -10.25 -20.24 1.10
CA PHE A 49 -10.95 -19.03 0.72
C PHE A 49 -10.33 -18.38 -0.53
N ASP A 50 -9.01 -18.36 -0.65
CA ASP A 50 -8.32 -17.87 -1.84
C ASP A 50 -8.70 -18.73 -3.07
N GLU A 51 -8.75 -20.06 -2.94
CA GLU A 51 -9.27 -20.97 -3.99
C GLU A 51 -10.66 -20.55 -4.49
N ILE A 52 -11.56 -20.14 -3.58
CA ILE A 52 -12.92 -19.67 -3.90
C ILE A 52 -12.85 -18.31 -4.62
N LEU A 53 -12.03 -17.39 -4.12
CA LEU A 53 -11.83 -16.05 -4.68
C LEU A 53 -11.13 -16.07 -6.05
N GLN A 54 -10.45 -17.15 -6.45
CA GLN A 54 -9.93 -17.29 -7.82
C GLN A 54 -11.04 -17.30 -8.87
N SER A 55 -12.30 -17.55 -8.49
CA SER A 55 -13.45 -17.34 -9.37
C SER A 55 -13.77 -15.85 -9.51
N ASN A 56 -13.74 -15.33 -10.74
CA ASN A 56 -14.09 -13.93 -11.02
C ASN A 56 -15.49 -13.55 -10.51
N GLU A 57 -16.47 -14.44 -10.68
CA GLU A 57 -17.84 -14.22 -10.24
C GLU A 57 -17.91 -14.09 -8.71
N LEU A 58 -17.26 -15.00 -7.99
CA LEU A 58 -17.27 -14.99 -6.52
C LEU A 58 -16.43 -13.85 -5.95
N ALA A 59 -15.30 -13.51 -6.57
CA ALA A 59 -14.51 -12.34 -6.21
C ALA A 59 -15.31 -11.04 -6.38
N ASN A 60 -16.12 -10.92 -7.43
CA ASN A 60 -16.99 -9.76 -7.64
C ASN A 60 -18.10 -9.66 -6.58
N ILE A 61 -18.69 -10.79 -6.19
CA ILE A 61 -19.79 -10.84 -5.22
C ILE A 61 -19.27 -10.63 -3.79
N LEU A 62 -18.20 -11.32 -3.41
CA LEU A 62 -17.74 -11.41 -2.02
C LEU A 62 -16.57 -10.48 -1.69
N GLY A 63 -15.73 -10.16 -2.68
CA GLY A 63 -14.39 -9.65 -2.41
C GLY A 63 -14.36 -8.34 -1.65
N TRP A 64 -15.23 -7.39 -1.99
CA TRP A 64 -15.25 -6.07 -1.35
C TRP A 64 -15.82 -6.11 0.08
N GLU A 65 -16.84 -6.93 0.36
CA GLU A 65 -17.35 -7.10 1.74
C GLU A 65 -16.45 -7.99 2.61
N ALA A 66 -15.67 -8.88 2.00
CA ALA A 66 -14.68 -9.69 2.71
C ALA A 66 -13.42 -8.91 3.10
N LEU A 67 -13.16 -7.77 2.44
CA LEU A 67 -11.94 -6.98 2.63
C LEU A 67 -11.73 -6.52 4.09
N PRO A 68 -12.72 -5.93 4.79
CA PRO A 68 -12.56 -5.55 6.19
C PRO A 68 -12.26 -6.75 7.11
N ILE A 69 -12.88 -7.90 6.83
CA ILE A 69 -12.62 -9.14 7.60
C ILE A 69 -11.17 -9.56 7.42
N LEU A 70 -10.66 -9.56 6.18
CA LEU A 70 -9.31 -10.01 5.88
C LEU A 70 -8.22 -9.06 6.42
N LEU A 71 -8.47 -7.76 6.48
CA LEU A 71 -7.51 -6.81 7.07
C LEU A 71 -7.25 -7.07 8.55
N GLU A 72 -8.24 -7.57 9.29
CA GLU A 72 -8.10 -7.97 10.70
C GLU A 72 -7.41 -9.34 10.87
N VAL A 73 -7.18 -10.08 9.78
CA VAL A 73 -6.68 -11.47 9.80
C VAL A 73 -5.23 -11.50 9.34
N ALA A 74 -4.34 -11.96 10.22
CA ALA A 74 -2.93 -12.16 9.84
C ALA A 74 -2.77 -13.26 8.77
N ASP A 75 -1.76 -13.08 7.90
CA ASP A 75 -1.42 -13.95 6.77
C ASP A 75 -2.46 -13.97 5.63
N SER A 76 -3.36 -12.97 5.58
CA SER A 76 -4.44 -12.86 4.58
C SER A 76 -4.02 -12.16 3.27
N GLU A 77 -2.74 -11.79 3.12
CA GLU A 77 -2.24 -10.96 2.03
C GLU A 77 -2.51 -11.56 0.64
N SER A 78 -2.48 -12.89 0.52
CA SER A 78 -2.83 -13.59 -0.74
C SER A 78 -4.29 -13.35 -1.12
N CYS A 79 -5.23 -13.50 -0.17
CA CYS A 79 -6.65 -13.27 -0.41
C CYS A 79 -6.93 -11.81 -0.79
N LEU A 80 -6.32 -10.86 -0.07
CA LEU A 80 -6.41 -9.43 -0.38
C LEU A 80 -5.88 -9.13 -1.79
N SER A 81 -4.77 -9.74 -2.18
CA SER A 81 -4.22 -9.64 -3.53
C SER A 81 -5.17 -10.20 -4.59
N THR A 82 -5.76 -11.37 -4.34
CA THR A 82 -6.75 -11.97 -5.23
C THR A 82 -8.00 -11.08 -5.38
N ILE A 83 -8.50 -10.48 -4.29
CA ILE A 83 -9.60 -9.51 -4.34
C ILE A 83 -9.22 -8.29 -5.19
N ALA A 84 -8.03 -7.71 -4.97
CA ALA A 84 -7.58 -6.56 -5.73
C ALA A 84 -7.40 -6.84 -7.23
N ARG A 85 -7.09 -8.09 -7.61
CA ARG A 85 -6.97 -8.51 -9.02
C ARG A 85 -8.27 -8.93 -9.67
N LEU A 86 -9.19 -9.57 -8.94
CA LEU A 86 -10.34 -10.26 -9.52
C LEU A 86 -11.70 -9.65 -9.14
N GLY A 87 -11.80 -8.99 -7.98
CA GLY A 87 -13.05 -8.37 -7.53
C GLY A 87 -13.44 -7.12 -8.32
N ASN A 88 -14.64 -6.60 -8.08
CA ASN A 88 -15.14 -5.40 -8.74
C ASN A 88 -14.29 -4.21 -8.31
N PRO A 89 -13.51 -3.57 -9.22
CA PRO A 89 -12.57 -2.53 -8.83
C PRO A 89 -13.26 -1.30 -8.23
N ARG A 90 -14.51 -1.00 -8.59
CA ARG A 90 -15.25 0.15 -8.06
C ARG A 90 -15.59 -0.04 -6.59
N GLU A 91 -16.24 -1.15 -6.27
CA GLU A 91 -16.63 -1.49 -4.89
C GLU A 91 -15.40 -1.72 -4.00
N CYS A 92 -14.37 -2.37 -4.54
CA CYS A 92 -13.13 -2.58 -3.79
C CYS A 92 -12.42 -1.25 -3.47
N ILE A 93 -12.39 -0.27 -4.39
CA ILE A 93 -11.84 1.05 -4.09
C ILE A 93 -12.65 1.69 -2.96
N LEU A 94 -13.98 1.71 -3.05
CA LEU A 94 -14.82 2.31 -2.02
C LEU A 94 -14.61 1.67 -0.65
N GLY A 95 -14.55 0.33 -0.59
CA GLY A 95 -14.23 -0.39 0.65
C GLY A 95 -12.85 -0.03 1.20
N VAL A 96 -11.82 0.06 0.35
CA VAL A 96 -10.49 0.50 0.78
C VAL A 96 -10.51 1.94 1.30
N LEU A 97 -11.29 2.85 0.69
CA LEU A 97 -11.42 4.22 1.18
C LEU A 97 -12.10 4.29 2.55
N GLU A 98 -13.10 3.43 2.80
CA GLU A 98 -13.76 3.33 4.10
C GLU A 98 -12.78 2.87 5.18
N GLU A 99 -11.95 1.87 4.89
CA GLU A 99 -10.93 1.37 5.81
C GLU A 99 -9.81 2.38 6.06
N LEU A 100 -9.38 3.14 5.02
CA LEU A 100 -8.41 4.22 5.19
C LEU A 100 -8.90 5.30 6.17
N GLN A 101 -10.19 5.60 6.18
CA GLN A 101 -10.78 6.60 7.08
C GLN A 101 -10.84 6.16 8.55
N LYS A 102 -10.67 4.86 8.82
CA LYS A 102 -10.70 4.30 10.17
C LYS A 102 -9.32 4.32 10.84
N LEU A 103 -8.26 4.56 10.09
CA LEU A 103 -6.88 4.50 10.59
C LEU A 103 -6.51 5.74 11.41
N GLU A 104 -5.72 5.54 12.46
CA GLU A 104 -5.19 6.61 13.32
C GLU A 104 -3.66 6.47 13.43
N LEU A 105 -2.93 7.09 12.49
CA LEU A 105 -1.47 6.96 12.42
C LEU A 105 -0.71 7.85 13.42
N GLU A 106 -1.41 8.73 14.15
CA GLU A 106 -0.76 9.70 15.04
C GLU A 106 -0.07 9.00 16.22
N GLY A 107 1.22 9.29 16.42
CA GLY A 107 2.00 8.73 17.52
C GLY A 107 2.46 7.27 17.33
N ILE A 108 2.22 6.66 16.17
CA ILE A 108 2.73 5.32 15.85
C ILE A 108 4.20 5.40 15.44
N GLU A 109 5.04 4.59 16.07
CA GLU A 109 6.46 4.48 15.72
C GLU A 109 6.65 3.84 14.34
N ASP A 110 7.48 4.50 13.53
CA ASP A 110 7.80 4.06 12.18
C ASP A 110 9.09 3.22 12.19
N ASP A 111 8.95 1.91 12.40
CA ASP A 111 10.05 0.94 12.58
C ASP A 111 10.81 0.63 11.28
N TRP A 112 11.29 1.67 10.60
CA TRP A 112 12.05 1.57 9.35
C TRP A 112 13.31 0.72 9.42
N GLN A 113 13.86 0.55 10.62
CA GLN A 113 15.17 -0.05 10.84
C GLN A 113 15.11 -1.48 11.39
N GLU A 114 13.95 -1.95 11.86
CA GLU A 114 13.87 -3.26 12.53
C GLU A 114 13.98 -4.45 11.54
N GLU A 115 13.70 -4.25 10.25
CA GLU A 115 13.71 -5.35 9.27
C GLU A 115 15.11 -5.69 8.69
N GLU A 116 16.15 -4.86 8.91
CA GLU A 116 17.51 -5.13 8.39
C GLU A 116 18.42 -5.95 9.34
N THR A 117 18.05 -6.20 10.61
CA THR A 117 19.04 -6.64 11.63
C THR A 117 18.93 -8.06 12.20
N THR A 118 18.05 -8.96 11.73
CA THR A 118 18.06 -10.35 12.22
C THR A 118 18.04 -11.41 11.12
N ALA A 119 19.19 -11.61 10.48
CA ALA A 119 19.44 -12.81 9.68
C ALA A 119 19.62 -14.09 10.51
N ASP A 120 19.54 -14.04 11.86
CA ASP A 120 19.83 -15.19 12.73
C ASP A 120 18.99 -15.24 14.03
N GLY A 121 17.69 -14.91 13.93
CA GLY A 121 16.71 -15.12 15.00
C GLY A 121 15.31 -15.24 14.43
N PRO A 122 14.36 -15.92 15.10
CA PRO A 122 12.97 -15.92 14.63
C PRO A 122 12.50 -14.47 14.63
N ALA A 123 12.18 -13.95 13.45
CA ALA A 123 11.59 -12.62 13.28
C ALA A 123 10.47 -12.50 14.32
N LYS A 124 10.65 -11.61 15.30
CA LYS A 124 9.57 -11.33 16.25
C LYS A 124 8.41 -10.86 15.40
N THR A 125 7.33 -11.65 15.37
CA THR A 125 6.11 -11.29 14.67
C THR A 125 5.54 -10.06 15.38
N ARG A 126 5.89 -8.87 14.90
CA ARG A 126 5.29 -7.62 15.37
C ARG A 126 3.81 -7.65 15.00
N GLU A 127 2.95 -7.28 15.93
CA GLU A 127 1.54 -7.10 15.63
C GLU A 127 1.41 -5.97 14.58
N PRO A 128 0.62 -6.17 13.51
CA PRO A 128 0.43 -5.16 12.48
C PRO A 128 -0.14 -3.88 13.10
N ASN A 129 0.46 -2.74 12.78
CA ASN A 129 -0.01 -1.43 13.22
C ASN A 129 -0.75 -0.69 12.09
N ASP A 130 -1.34 0.47 12.38
CA ASP A 130 -2.11 1.22 11.37
C ASP A 130 -1.21 1.73 10.22
N ILE A 131 0.10 1.89 10.41
CA ILE A 131 1.04 2.19 9.31
C ILE A 131 1.12 0.98 8.37
N ASP A 132 1.23 -0.25 8.88
CA ASP A 132 1.18 -1.47 8.06
C ASP A 132 -0.13 -1.58 7.28
N GLN A 133 -1.25 -1.25 7.93
CA GLN A 133 -2.56 -1.28 7.31
C GLN A 133 -2.68 -0.20 6.24
N PHE A 134 -2.25 1.04 6.51
CA PHE A 134 -2.19 2.13 5.53
C PHE A 134 -1.40 1.73 4.28
N CYS A 135 -0.23 1.11 4.49
CA CYS A 135 0.64 0.64 3.42
C CYS A 135 -0.02 -0.48 2.60
N THR A 136 -0.69 -1.41 3.26
CA THR A 136 -1.45 -2.50 2.63
C THR A 136 -2.58 -1.95 1.76
N LEU A 137 -3.37 -1.00 2.29
CA LEU A 137 -4.48 -0.37 1.56
C LEU A 137 -3.98 0.38 0.31
N LEU A 138 -2.86 1.10 0.40
CA LEU A 138 -2.23 1.75 -0.76
C LEU A 138 -1.71 0.75 -1.80
N ASN A 139 -1.19 -0.40 -1.37
CA ASN A 139 -0.79 -1.47 -2.29
C ASN A 139 -2.02 -2.06 -3.02
N LEU A 140 -3.16 -2.21 -2.35
CA LEU A 140 -4.41 -2.61 -3.01
C LEU A 140 -4.87 -1.56 -4.03
N LEU A 141 -4.87 -0.28 -3.65
CA LEU A 141 -5.22 0.83 -4.56
C LEU A 141 -4.31 0.88 -5.79
N SER A 142 -3.03 0.52 -5.63
CA SER A 142 -2.05 0.45 -6.72
C SER A 142 -2.43 -0.58 -7.80
N ILE A 143 -3.16 -1.63 -7.43
CA ILE A 143 -3.67 -2.64 -8.36
C ILE A 143 -5.05 -2.23 -8.89
N LEU A 144 -5.91 -1.68 -8.04
CA LEU A 144 -7.29 -1.36 -8.35
C LEU A 144 -7.45 -0.17 -9.31
N HIS A 145 -6.71 0.92 -9.09
CA HIS A 145 -6.86 2.13 -9.92
C HIS A 145 -6.50 1.91 -11.40
N PRO A 146 -5.41 1.20 -11.76
CA PRO A 146 -5.13 0.86 -13.16
C PRO A 146 -6.23 0.02 -13.85
N ARG A 147 -6.95 -0.81 -13.07
CA ARG A 147 -8.06 -1.64 -13.57
C ARG A 147 -9.31 -0.84 -13.89
N LEU A 148 -9.56 0.23 -13.15
CA LEU A 148 -10.77 1.02 -13.24
C LEU A 148 -10.96 1.59 -14.65
N LYS A 149 -12.08 1.26 -15.29
CA LYS A 149 -12.51 1.79 -16.59
C LYS A 149 -13.87 2.45 -16.41
N THR A 150 -13.85 3.74 -16.05
CA THR A 150 -15.06 4.55 -15.93
C THR A 150 -14.97 5.72 -16.89
N LYS A 151 -16.09 6.40 -17.12
CA LYS A 151 -16.08 7.65 -17.89
C LYS A 151 -15.22 8.74 -17.25
N HIS A 152 -15.21 8.81 -15.92
CA HIS A 152 -14.55 9.85 -15.13
C HIS A 152 -13.67 9.27 -14.00
N PRO A 153 -12.56 8.58 -14.32
CA PRO A 153 -11.67 7.96 -13.33
C PRO A 153 -11.04 8.99 -12.38
N SER A 154 -10.90 10.26 -12.82
CA SER A 154 -10.41 11.35 -11.96
C SER A 154 -11.27 11.58 -10.72
N ARG A 155 -12.58 11.24 -10.75
CA ARG A 155 -13.45 11.36 -9.57
C ARG A 155 -13.10 10.36 -8.48
N PHE A 156 -12.89 9.10 -8.86
CA PHE A 156 -12.42 8.06 -7.94
C PHE A 156 -11.04 8.42 -7.39
N LEU A 157 -10.13 8.87 -8.26
CA LEU A 157 -8.80 9.30 -7.85
C LEU A 157 -8.84 10.51 -6.92
N GLY A 158 -9.73 11.47 -7.17
CA GLY A 158 -9.91 12.64 -6.30
C GLY A 158 -10.36 12.26 -4.90
N SER A 159 -11.37 11.41 -4.76
CA SER A 159 -11.80 10.88 -3.46
C SER A 159 -10.70 10.09 -2.76
N THR A 160 -9.95 9.30 -3.52
CA THR A 160 -8.81 8.53 -3.01
C THR A 160 -7.71 9.43 -2.47
N ILE A 161 -7.34 10.48 -3.19
CA ILE A 161 -6.35 11.47 -2.76
C ILE A 161 -6.79 12.15 -1.46
N ILE A 162 -8.06 12.53 -1.34
CA ILE A 162 -8.59 13.14 -0.10
C ILE A 162 -8.48 12.15 1.07
N ALA A 163 -8.87 10.88 0.87
CA ALA A 163 -8.77 9.86 1.90
C ALA A 163 -7.30 9.63 2.33
N ILE A 164 -6.37 9.54 1.37
CA ILE A 164 -4.94 9.42 1.64
C ILE A 164 -4.44 10.62 2.45
N ILE A 165 -4.74 11.85 2.01
CA ILE A 165 -4.30 13.07 2.71
C ILE A 165 -4.83 13.12 4.14
N ASN A 166 -6.09 12.72 4.37
CA ASN A 166 -6.69 12.75 5.70
C ASN A 166 -6.12 11.69 6.65
N ALA A 167 -5.80 10.51 6.14
CA ALA A 167 -5.24 9.41 6.95
C ALA A 167 -3.71 9.50 7.10
N TYR A 168 -3.04 10.27 6.23
CA TYR A 168 -1.59 10.35 6.19
C TYR A 168 -1.03 11.08 7.40
N GLN A 169 -0.07 10.45 8.07
CA GLN A 169 0.86 11.09 8.99
C GLN A 169 2.29 10.96 8.45
N PRO A 170 3.16 11.97 8.60
CA PRO A 170 4.53 11.91 8.12
C PRO A 170 5.28 10.71 8.71
N SER A 171 5.45 9.68 7.86
CA SER A 171 6.19 8.46 8.15
C SER A 171 6.93 8.11 6.86
N HIS A 172 8.18 7.66 6.99
CA HIS A 172 8.97 7.19 5.86
C HIS A 172 8.19 6.09 5.08
N ARG A 173 7.48 5.19 5.77
CA ARG A 173 6.73 4.03 5.20
C ARG A 173 5.50 4.48 4.48
N ALA A 174 4.71 5.33 5.14
CA ALA A 174 3.57 5.96 4.52
C ALA A 174 3.97 6.73 3.25
N THR A 175 5.06 7.52 3.28
CA THR A 175 5.51 8.29 2.11
C THR A 175 5.94 7.39 0.96
N ILE A 176 6.67 6.31 1.23
CA ILE A 176 7.06 5.34 0.19
C ILE A 176 5.84 4.64 -0.40
N ALA A 177 4.88 4.24 0.43
CA ALA A 177 3.62 3.63 0.00
C ALA A 177 2.89 4.55 -0.99
N VAL A 178 2.78 5.85 -0.65
CA VAL A 178 2.16 6.83 -1.55
C VAL A 178 2.96 6.99 -2.84
N GLY A 179 4.29 7.00 -2.77
CA GLY A 179 5.16 7.04 -3.95
C GLY A 179 4.96 5.84 -4.89
N LYS A 180 4.80 4.63 -4.33
CA LYS A 180 4.47 3.40 -5.07
C LYS A 180 3.08 3.49 -5.70
N PHE A 181 2.08 3.96 -4.96
CA PHE A 181 0.72 4.18 -5.47
C PHE A 181 0.70 5.13 -6.66
N VAL A 182 1.32 6.32 -6.51
CA VAL A 182 1.42 7.29 -7.61
C VAL A 182 2.06 6.64 -8.83
N HIS A 183 3.16 5.91 -8.65
CA HIS A 183 3.84 5.23 -9.75
C HIS A 183 2.96 4.21 -10.47
N ALA A 184 2.21 3.40 -9.71
CA ALA A 184 1.32 2.37 -10.27
C ALA A 184 0.18 2.99 -11.10
N VAL A 185 -0.49 4.03 -10.58
CA VAL A 185 -1.56 4.74 -11.29
C VAL A 185 -1.04 5.49 -12.51
N SER A 186 0.21 5.96 -12.44
CA SER A 186 0.88 6.68 -13.52
C SER A 186 1.19 5.84 -14.76
N GLY A 187 1.25 4.52 -14.66
CA GLY A 187 1.38 3.59 -15.80
C GLY A 187 2.72 3.61 -16.56
N LYS A 188 3.74 4.37 -16.10
CA LYS A 188 5.04 4.46 -16.78
C LYS A 188 6.07 3.50 -16.16
N LYS A 189 6.44 2.44 -16.88
CA LYS A 189 7.54 1.54 -16.49
C LYS A 189 8.89 2.27 -16.49
N ARG A 190 9.65 2.11 -15.40
CA ARG A 190 10.96 2.74 -15.14
C ARG A 190 11.98 2.47 -16.27
N PRO A 191 12.78 3.46 -16.70
CA PRO A 191 14.20 3.25 -16.99
C PRO A 191 14.93 3.15 -15.65
N THR A 192 15.59 2.03 -15.39
CA THR A 192 16.41 1.86 -14.18
C THR A 192 17.51 2.93 -14.13
N LEU A 193 17.51 3.73 -13.06
CA LEU A 193 18.59 4.66 -12.78
C LEU A 193 19.92 3.89 -12.61
N PRO A 194 21.05 4.38 -13.14
CA PRO A 194 22.36 3.79 -12.85
C PRO A 194 22.63 3.93 -11.34
N GLY A 195 22.77 2.78 -10.67
CA GLY A 195 22.96 2.68 -9.22
C GLY A 195 24.25 3.38 -8.78
N ARG A 196 24.11 4.35 -7.87
CA ARG A 196 25.24 4.88 -7.11
C ARG A 196 25.45 3.98 -5.89
N LYS A 197 26.71 3.58 -5.68
CA LYS A 197 27.14 2.55 -4.71
C LYS A 197 26.62 2.85 -3.29
N SER A 198 26.34 1.75 -2.59
CA SER A 198 25.70 1.56 -1.27
C SER A 198 24.18 1.77 -1.23
N SER A 199 23.43 0.82 -1.79
CA SER A 199 22.00 0.66 -1.53
C SER A 199 21.80 -0.09 -0.21
N LEU A 200 21.32 0.61 0.82
CA LEU A 200 20.46 -0.02 1.82
C LEU A 200 19.30 -0.68 1.05
N SER A 201 18.99 -1.93 1.37
CA SER A 201 18.16 -2.77 0.51
C SER A 201 16.67 -2.44 0.73
N ILE A 202 16.22 -1.33 0.15
CA ILE A 202 14.85 -0.77 0.23
C ILE A 202 13.76 -1.77 -0.22
N THR A 203 14.13 -2.86 -0.89
CA THR A 203 13.18 -3.84 -1.44
C THR A 203 12.45 -4.68 -0.39
N ASN A 204 12.88 -4.70 0.88
CA ASN A 204 12.31 -5.59 1.89
C ASN A 204 11.45 -4.92 2.97
N VAL A 205 11.31 -3.58 3.00
CA VAL A 205 10.73 -2.82 4.14
C VAL A 205 9.18 -2.88 4.24
N MET A 206 8.54 -3.65 3.36
CA MET A 206 7.11 -3.90 3.37
C MET A 206 6.86 -5.39 3.19
N ARG A 207 5.98 -5.94 4.03
CA ARG A 207 5.28 -7.22 3.82
C ARG A 207 4.96 -7.44 2.34
N PRO A 208 5.03 -8.71 1.86
CA PRO A 208 5.41 -9.03 0.49
C PRO A 208 4.66 -8.16 -0.50
N ASP A 209 5.43 -7.44 -1.34
CA ASP A 209 4.90 -6.70 -2.49
C ASP A 209 3.89 -7.61 -3.18
N LEU A 210 2.59 -7.24 -3.13
CA LEU A 210 1.53 -8.00 -3.78
C LEU A 210 1.96 -8.25 -5.23
N ASP A 211 1.85 -9.50 -5.69
CA ASP A 211 2.36 -9.89 -7.00
C ASP A 211 1.55 -9.22 -8.13
N THR A 212 2.03 -8.03 -8.54
CA THR A 212 1.48 -7.23 -9.63
C THR A 212 1.72 -7.85 -11.01
N SER A 213 2.48 -8.96 -11.10
CA SER A 213 2.74 -9.65 -12.36
C SER A 213 1.62 -10.63 -12.75
N LEU A 214 0.74 -10.98 -11.80
CA LEU A 214 -0.35 -11.91 -12.03
C LEU A 214 -1.46 -11.30 -12.91
N PRO A 215 -2.17 -12.14 -13.69
CA PRO A 215 -3.28 -11.67 -14.52
C PRO A 215 -4.37 -11.01 -13.67
N THR A 216 -4.93 -9.94 -14.23
CA THR A 216 -5.93 -9.11 -13.59
C THR A 216 -7.22 -9.16 -14.38
N ALA A 217 -8.36 -9.22 -13.70
CA ALA A 217 -9.66 -9.22 -14.34
C ALA A 217 -10.03 -7.84 -14.91
N PRO A 218 -10.74 -7.77 -16.05
CA PRO A 218 -11.28 -6.52 -16.57
C PRO A 218 -12.30 -5.90 -15.61
N ASP A 219 -12.53 -4.59 -15.72
CA ASP A 219 -13.62 -3.90 -15.03
C ASP A 219 -14.96 -4.37 -15.61
N PRO A 220 -15.85 -5.01 -14.82
CA PRO A 220 -17.13 -5.52 -15.30
C PRO A 220 -18.07 -4.40 -15.79
N GLU A 221 -17.86 -3.16 -15.35
CA GLU A 221 -18.70 -2.01 -15.68
C GLU A 221 -18.00 -1.02 -16.63
N ALA A 222 -17.05 -1.52 -17.43
CA ALA A 222 -16.19 -0.69 -18.26
C ALA A 222 -16.94 0.32 -19.14
N GLN A 223 -16.48 1.57 -19.12
CA GLN A 223 -16.98 2.67 -19.95
C GLN A 223 -15.83 3.33 -20.72
N GLU A 224 -16.16 4.00 -21.83
CA GLU A 224 -15.20 4.82 -22.59
C GLU A 224 -14.81 6.06 -21.77
N GLU A 225 -13.50 6.27 -21.62
CA GLU A 225 -12.93 7.38 -20.85
C GLU A 225 -12.97 8.69 -21.64
N ASP A 226 -13.33 9.78 -20.99
CA ASP A 226 -13.31 11.11 -21.60
C ASP A 226 -11.87 11.55 -21.91
N LYS A 227 -11.64 12.14 -23.09
CA LYS A 227 -10.30 12.49 -23.61
C LYS A 227 -9.44 13.39 -22.69
N LEU A 228 -10.07 14.12 -21.78
CA LEU A 228 -9.40 15.06 -20.86
C LEU A 228 -8.95 14.41 -19.55
N GLU A 229 -9.44 13.21 -19.24
CA GLU A 229 -9.27 12.58 -17.92
C GLU A 229 -7.80 12.29 -17.60
N SER A 230 -7.01 11.80 -18.57
CA SER A 230 -5.59 11.56 -18.37
C SER A 230 -4.81 12.80 -17.90
N ALA A 231 -5.15 13.98 -18.44
CA ALA A 231 -4.52 15.24 -18.04
C ALA A 231 -4.96 15.68 -16.62
N ILE A 232 -6.22 15.42 -16.26
CA ILE A 232 -6.75 15.71 -14.92
C ILE A 232 -6.09 14.79 -13.89
N GLN A 233 -6.06 13.49 -14.15
CA GLN A 233 -5.41 12.50 -13.29
C GLN A 233 -3.94 12.84 -13.06
N LYS A 234 -3.20 13.22 -14.11
CA LYS A 234 -1.81 13.69 -14.00
C LYS A 234 -1.68 14.87 -13.03
N LYS A 235 -2.54 15.88 -13.15
CA LYS A 235 -2.51 17.06 -12.26
C LYS A 235 -2.85 16.69 -10.81
N LEU A 236 -3.82 15.80 -10.61
CA LEU A 236 -4.21 15.30 -9.29
C LEU A 236 -3.04 14.57 -8.62
N LEU A 237 -2.36 13.66 -9.32
CA LEU A 237 -1.17 12.96 -8.82
C LEU A 237 -0.02 13.91 -8.50
N GLN A 238 0.22 14.92 -9.36
CA GLN A 238 1.22 15.97 -9.09
C GLN A 238 0.88 16.76 -7.82
N GLY A 239 -0.40 17.10 -7.62
CA GLY A 239 -0.88 17.75 -6.40
C GLY A 239 -0.65 16.89 -5.16
N LEU A 240 -0.99 15.60 -5.23
CA LEU A 240 -0.75 14.64 -4.14
C LEU A 240 0.73 14.58 -3.76
N VAL A 241 1.63 14.38 -4.73
CA VAL A 241 3.07 14.29 -4.41
C VAL A 241 3.59 15.59 -3.81
N THR A 242 3.15 16.74 -4.32
CA THR A 242 3.56 18.04 -3.77
C THR A 242 3.12 18.17 -2.31
N ALA A 243 1.88 17.78 -1.99
CA ALA A 243 1.37 17.79 -0.62
C ALA A 243 2.14 16.82 0.30
N MET A 244 2.40 15.59 -0.16
CA MET A 244 3.17 14.61 0.62
C MET A 244 4.61 15.07 0.88
N LEU A 245 5.23 15.71 -0.11
CA LEU A 245 6.57 16.27 0.03
C LEU A 245 6.61 17.40 1.06
N ASP A 246 5.60 18.29 1.04
CA ASP A 246 5.47 19.38 2.01
C ASP A 246 5.29 18.85 3.44
N PHE A 247 4.37 17.91 3.65
CA PHE A 247 4.16 17.27 4.95
C PHE A 247 5.41 16.52 5.43
N TYR A 248 6.07 15.77 4.55
CA TYR A 248 7.25 15.00 4.91
C TYR A 248 8.45 15.89 5.28
N ILE A 249 8.74 16.93 4.50
CA ILE A 249 9.88 17.83 4.77
C ILE A 249 9.65 18.65 6.04
N SER A 250 8.39 18.97 6.36
CA SER A 250 8.03 19.69 7.59
C SER A 250 8.39 18.90 8.84
N GLU A 251 8.17 17.58 8.85
CA GLU A 251 8.53 16.70 9.97
C GLU A 251 9.99 16.23 9.91
N PHE A 252 10.50 15.95 8.71
CA PHE A 252 11.84 15.44 8.47
C PHE A 252 12.67 16.41 7.61
N PRO A 253 13.22 17.50 8.20
CA PRO A 253 14.01 18.47 7.47
C PRO A 253 15.19 17.84 6.71
N LEU A 254 15.34 18.25 5.44
CA LEU A 254 16.40 17.80 4.53
C LEU A 254 17.61 18.73 4.51
N GLU A 255 17.51 19.88 5.16
CA GLU A 255 18.58 20.87 5.28
C GLU A 255 19.21 21.27 3.92
N TRP A 256 18.44 21.24 2.84
CA TRP A 256 18.94 21.51 1.49
C TRP A 256 19.61 22.88 1.40
N ALA A 257 19.04 23.91 2.01
CA ALA A 257 19.62 25.24 2.03
C ALA A 257 20.99 25.28 2.75
N GLY A 258 21.11 24.60 3.90
CA GLY A 258 22.36 24.49 4.65
C GLY A 258 23.43 23.73 3.87
N ARG A 259 23.08 22.57 3.32
CA ARG A 259 23.98 21.76 2.48
C ARG A 259 24.45 22.52 1.24
N LEU A 260 23.55 23.28 0.60
CA LEU A 260 23.86 24.10 -0.57
C LEU A 260 24.82 25.24 -0.21
N LEU A 261 24.60 25.90 0.94
CA LEU A 261 25.48 26.96 1.42
C LEU A 261 26.90 26.45 1.73
N GLU A 262 27.03 25.29 2.38
CA GLU A 262 28.33 24.64 2.61
C GLU A 262 29.06 24.35 1.29
N SER A 263 28.33 23.95 0.25
CA SER A 263 28.89 23.69 -1.08
C SER A 263 29.37 24.97 -1.78
N PHE A 264 28.69 26.11 -1.60
CA PHE A 264 29.04 27.37 -2.28
C PHE A 264 30.06 28.22 -1.52
N ASP A 265 30.08 28.15 -0.18
CA ASP A 265 31.06 28.86 0.65
C ASP A 265 31.72 27.94 1.69
N PRO A 266 32.65 27.06 1.25
CA PRO A 266 33.33 26.11 2.15
C PRO A 266 34.16 26.79 3.24
N LYS A 267 34.49 28.09 3.10
CA LYS A 267 35.30 28.84 4.08
C LYS A 267 34.50 29.20 5.33
N ARG A 268 33.16 29.21 5.25
CA ARG A 268 32.27 29.45 6.39
C ARG A 268 32.00 28.21 7.23
N VAL A 269 32.44 27.04 6.76
CA VAL A 269 32.32 25.80 7.51
C VAL A 269 33.27 25.84 8.70
N VAL A 270 32.74 25.60 9.90
CA VAL A 270 33.52 25.62 11.13
C VAL A 270 34.46 24.41 11.15
N ALA A 271 35.76 24.66 11.15
CA ALA A 271 36.77 23.61 11.21
C ALA A 271 36.57 22.70 12.45
N GLY A 272 36.57 21.39 12.25
CA GLY A 272 36.40 20.39 13.31
C GLY A 272 34.94 20.03 13.66
N ARG A 273 33.94 20.65 13.02
CA ARG A 273 32.55 20.20 13.10
C ARG A 273 32.18 19.39 11.86
N THR A 274 31.41 18.31 12.06
CA THR A 274 30.79 17.55 10.96
C THR A 274 29.87 18.48 10.18
N THR A 275 30.06 18.52 8.87
CA THR A 275 29.22 19.34 7.96
C THR A 275 27.84 18.71 7.80
N LEU A 276 26.83 19.49 7.43
CA LEU A 276 25.51 18.95 7.08
C LEU A 276 25.63 17.98 5.89
N ALA A 277 26.45 18.32 4.89
CA ALA A 277 26.72 17.46 3.75
C ALA A 277 27.31 16.09 4.16
N GLU A 278 28.25 16.08 5.11
CA GLU A 278 28.86 14.85 5.66
C GLU A 278 27.87 14.09 6.54
N ALA A 279 27.07 14.78 7.35
CA ALA A 279 26.06 14.16 8.20
C ALA A 279 25.03 13.38 7.35
N PHE A 280 24.55 13.95 6.25
CA PHE A 280 23.67 13.26 5.30
C PHE A 280 24.34 12.10 4.55
N GLN A 281 25.67 12.08 4.47
CA GLN A 281 26.43 10.97 3.89
C GLN A 281 26.76 9.87 4.89
N THR A 282 26.76 10.15 6.20
CA THR A 282 27.28 9.24 7.23
C THR A 282 26.20 8.71 8.17
N LYS A 283 25.18 9.50 8.49
CA LYS A 283 24.13 9.11 9.43
C LYS A 283 22.99 8.38 8.70
N PRO A 284 22.58 7.18 9.17
CA PRO A 284 21.56 6.38 8.51
C PRO A 284 20.22 7.14 8.44
N ASP A 285 19.79 7.80 9.51
CA ASP A 285 18.52 8.54 9.56
C ASP A 285 18.42 9.62 8.47
N PHE A 286 19.51 10.32 8.18
CA PHE A 286 19.53 11.35 7.15
C PHE A 286 19.60 10.76 5.74
N GLN A 287 20.28 9.63 5.56
CA GLN A 287 20.28 8.90 4.29
C GLN A 287 18.89 8.35 3.95
N ILE A 288 18.13 7.90 4.95
CA ILE A 288 16.74 7.45 4.78
C ILE A 288 15.88 8.60 4.25
N ARG A 289 16.00 9.81 4.81
CA ARG A 289 15.25 10.99 4.33
C ARG A 289 15.56 11.34 2.88
N ASP A 290 16.84 11.36 2.50
CA ASP A 290 17.26 11.58 1.10
C ASP A 290 16.69 10.48 0.18
N THR A 291 16.63 9.24 0.66
CA THR A 291 16.08 8.09 -0.07
C THR A 291 14.58 8.20 -0.28
N VAL A 292 13.81 8.44 0.78
CA VAL A 292 12.34 8.55 0.74
C VAL A 292 11.92 9.67 -0.20
N VAL A 293 12.52 10.85 -0.05
CA VAL A 293 12.24 12.01 -0.91
C VAL A 293 12.68 11.75 -2.34
N GLY A 294 13.83 11.10 -2.53
CA GLY A 294 14.28 10.66 -3.85
C GLY A 294 13.26 9.76 -4.56
N GLN A 295 12.70 8.76 -3.86
CA GLN A 295 11.66 7.88 -4.43
C GLN A 295 10.39 8.66 -4.75
N LEU A 296 9.91 9.50 -3.83
CA LEU A 296 8.71 10.31 -4.02
C LEU A 296 8.84 11.27 -5.21
N VAL A 297 9.97 11.95 -5.32
CA VAL A 297 10.23 12.91 -6.41
C VAL A 297 10.45 12.20 -7.74
N VAL A 298 11.11 11.03 -7.77
CA VAL A 298 11.25 10.22 -8.99
C VAL A 298 9.89 9.79 -9.54
N SER A 299 8.92 9.45 -8.66
CA SER A 299 7.54 9.20 -9.09
C SER A 299 6.89 10.41 -9.79
N THR A 300 7.43 11.62 -9.59
CA THR A 300 6.94 12.89 -10.18
C THR A 300 7.72 13.33 -11.41
N ILE A 301 9.05 13.18 -11.44
CA ILE A 301 9.92 13.75 -12.48
C ILE A 301 9.63 13.17 -13.88
N PHE A 302 9.07 11.96 -13.99
CA PHE A 302 8.61 11.43 -15.29
C PHE A 302 7.40 12.17 -15.90
N TYR A 303 6.95 13.25 -15.28
CA TYR A 303 5.85 14.09 -15.74
C TYR A 303 6.23 15.52 -16.12
N THR A 304 7.46 15.96 -15.87
CA THR A 304 7.94 17.33 -16.15
C THR A 304 8.91 17.43 -17.32
N SER A 305 9.15 16.35 -18.08
CA SER A 305 9.79 16.48 -19.41
C SER A 305 8.90 17.31 -20.32
N PHE A 306 9.24 18.61 -20.41
CA PHE A 306 8.88 19.52 -21.48
C PHE A 306 9.49 19.05 -22.81
#